data_AF-A0A7K0U3C3-F1
#
_entry.id   AF-A0A7K0U3C3-F1
#
_cell.length_a   1.000
_cell.length_b   1.000
_cell.length_c   1.000
_cell.angle_alpha   90.00
_cell.angle_beta   90.00
_cell.angle_gamma   90.00
#
_symmetry.space_group_name_H-M   'P 1'
#
loop_
_entity.id
_entity.type
_entity.pdbx_description
1 polymer ?
#
loop_
_entity_poly.entity_id
_entity_poly.type
_entity_poly.pdbx_seq_one_letter_code
_entity_poly.pdbx_strand_id
1 'polypeptide(L)'
;MRLRVPDVTEILARQVAAAVEEMRGMQLYKPPGVAETIDWATALGKLGTAQLDERTILATLGTVLKYREDLDKVRLHAGEVLLKKALERAAGRA
;
A
#
# COMPACT_ATOMS: atom_id res chain seq x y z
N MET A 1 -3.20 12.76 -1.08
CA MET A 1 -2.22 12.04 -0.25
C MET A 1 -0.95 12.82 -0.01
N ARG A 2 -0.21 13.29 -1.04
CA ARG A 2 1.09 14.00 -0.87
C ARG A 2 1.06 15.19 0.12
N LEU A 3 -0.03 15.97 0.15
CA LEU A 3 -0.23 17.06 1.13
C LEU A 3 -0.24 16.60 2.60
N ARG A 4 -0.41 15.29 2.85
CA ARG A 4 -0.44 14.68 4.18
C ARG A 4 0.83 13.90 4.52
N VAL A 5 1.70 13.64 3.53
CA VAL A 5 2.96 12.89 3.68
C VAL A 5 4.08 13.55 2.87
N PRO A 6 4.55 14.75 3.29
CA PRO A 6 5.50 15.54 2.51
C PRO A 6 6.87 14.86 2.32
N ASP A 7 7.27 13.99 3.25
CA ASP A 7 8.57 13.31 3.24
C ASP A 7 8.61 12.03 2.40
N VAL A 8 7.50 11.70 1.72
CA VAL A 8 7.37 10.49 0.91
C VAL A 8 7.50 10.85 -0.57
N THR A 9 8.25 10.04 -1.33
CA THR A 9 8.40 10.25 -2.78
C THR A 9 7.04 10.22 -3.47
N GLU A 10 6.89 10.98 -4.56
CA GLU A 10 5.65 10.99 -5.31
C GLU A 10 5.29 9.59 -5.84
N ILE A 11 6.29 8.83 -6.24
CA ILE A 11 6.14 7.45 -6.73
C ILE A 11 5.57 6.57 -5.61
N LEU A 12 6.17 6.58 -4.42
CA LEU A 12 5.71 5.79 -3.30
C LEU A 12 4.28 6.17 -2.89
N ALA A 13 3.97 7.48 -2.83
CA ALA A 13 2.62 7.94 -2.49
C ALA A 13 1.57 7.43 -3.49
N ARG A 14 1.89 7.43 -4.79
CA ARG A 14 0.99 6.91 -5.84
C ARG A 14 0.83 5.38 -5.74
N GLN A 15 1.92 4.65 -5.50
CA GLN A 15 1.90 3.20 -5.36
C GLN A 15 1.10 2.75 -4.12
N VAL A 16 1.29 3.42 -2.97
CA VAL A 16 0.51 3.15 -1.76
C VAL A 16 -0.98 3.42 -1.99
N ALA A 17 -1.33 4.56 -2.61
CA ALA A 17 -2.73 4.86 -2.90
C ALA A 17 -3.37 3.79 -3.80
N ALA A 18 -2.66 3.31 -4.83
CA ALA A 18 -3.13 2.26 -5.71
C ALA A 18 -3.26 0.91 -4.99
N ALA A 19 -2.28 0.54 -4.15
CA ALA A 19 -2.34 -0.70 -3.37
C ALA A 19 -3.54 -0.71 -2.42
N VAL A 20 -3.81 0.41 -1.72
CA VAL A 20 -4.97 0.54 -0.84
C VAL A 20 -6.30 0.49 -1.61
N GLU A 21 -6.37 1.12 -2.79
CA GLU A 21 -7.57 1.07 -3.64
C GLU A 21 -7.93 -0.38 -4.00
N GLU A 22 -6.94 -1.18 -4.39
CA GLU A 22 -7.13 -2.60 -4.67
C GLU A 22 -7.55 -3.38 -3.42
N MET A 23 -6.91 -3.15 -2.27
CA MET A 23 -7.32 -3.77 -1.00
C MET A 23 -8.80 -3.48 -0.66
N ARG A 24 -9.29 -2.27 -0.93
CA ARG A 24 -10.72 -1.93 -0.72
C ARG A 24 -11.66 -2.72 -1.63
N GLY A 25 -11.19 -3.17 -2.79
CA GLY A 25 -11.94 -4.06 -3.68
C GLY A 25 -12.00 -5.52 -3.23
N MET A 26 -11.19 -5.93 -2.24
CA MET A 26 -11.05 -7.34 -1.84
C MET A 26 -12.12 -7.83 -0.85
N GLN A 27 -13.20 -7.08 -0.61
CA GLN A 27 -14.24 -7.44 0.36
C GLN A 27 -13.63 -7.80 1.73
N LEU A 28 -12.77 -6.91 2.24
CA LEU A 28 -12.17 -7.04 3.56
C LEU A 28 -13.23 -6.83 4.65
N TYR A 29 -13.04 -7.45 5.81
CA TYR A 29 -13.89 -7.21 6.98
C TYR A 29 -13.83 -5.74 7.39
N LYS A 30 -12.63 -5.16 7.44
CA LYS A 30 -12.43 -3.73 7.64
C LYS A 30 -11.44 -3.15 6.62
N PRO A 31 -11.94 -2.67 5.47
CA PRO A 31 -11.10 -2.04 4.47
C PRO A 31 -10.34 -0.84 5.04
N PRO A 32 -9.07 -0.62 4.65
CA PRO A 32 -8.26 0.49 5.15
C PRO A 32 -8.84 1.86 4.74
N GLY A 33 -8.94 2.76 5.71
CA GLY A 33 -9.38 4.14 5.52
C GLY A 33 -8.26 5.08 5.07
N VAL A 34 -8.55 6.38 5.06
CA VAL A 34 -7.57 7.42 4.69
C VAL A 34 -6.46 7.53 5.74
N ALA A 35 -6.79 7.41 7.02
CA ALA A 35 -5.82 7.48 8.11
C ALA A 35 -4.79 6.35 8.01
N GLU A 36 -5.25 5.11 7.86
CA GLU A 36 -4.36 3.94 7.74
C GLU A 36 -3.46 4.03 6.48
N THR A 37 -3.98 4.62 5.40
CA THR A 37 -3.20 4.85 4.17
C THR A 37 -2.05 5.84 4.40
N ILE A 38 -2.33 6.94 5.12
CA ILE A 38 -1.34 7.98 5.44
C ILE A 38 -0.28 7.42 6.40
N ASP A 39 -0.71 6.66 7.40
CA ASP A 39 0.19 6.03 8.38
C ASP A 39 1.12 5.03 7.71
N TRP A 40 0.59 4.21 6.80
CA TRP A 40 1.40 3.26 6.04
C TRP A 40 2.45 3.94 5.18
N ALA A 41 2.07 4.97 4.41
CA ALA A 41 3.02 5.71 3.60
C ALA A 41 4.09 6.43 4.42
N THR A 42 3.68 6.99 5.56
CA THR A 42 4.62 7.62 6.51
C THR A 42 5.62 6.59 7.04
N ALA A 43 5.15 5.40 7.40
CA ALA A 43 6.02 4.32 7.87
C ALA A 43 7.01 3.88 6.78
N LEU A 44 6.54 3.70 5.54
CA LEU A 44 7.37 3.35 4.39
C LEU A 44 8.44 4.43 4.12
N GLY A 45 8.07 5.70 4.15
CA GLY A 45 9.03 6.81 4.02
C GLY A 45 10.10 6.79 5.12
N LYS A 46 9.69 6.55 6.38
CA LYS A 46 10.62 6.43 7.52
C LYS A 46 11.55 5.22 7.42
N LEU A 47 11.12 4.16 6.74
CA LEU A 47 11.95 2.99 6.42
C LEU A 47 12.90 3.23 5.24
N GLY A 48 12.93 4.45 4.67
CA GLY A 48 13.76 4.78 3.52
C GLY A 48 13.26 4.16 2.21
N THR A 49 12.00 3.70 2.17
CA THR A 49 11.42 3.10 0.97
C THR A 49 11.10 4.21 -0.03
N ALA A 50 11.65 4.11 -1.25
CA ALA A 50 11.35 5.05 -2.33
C ALA A 50 10.24 4.55 -3.27
N GLN A 51 10.01 3.23 -3.32
CA GLN A 51 9.03 2.54 -4.15
C GLN A 51 8.56 1.25 -3.45
N LEU A 52 7.32 0.84 -3.68
CA LEU A 52 6.82 -0.45 -3.18
C LEU A 52 7.40 -1.62 -3.97
N ASP A 53 7.83 -2.64 -3.23
CA ASP A 53 8.08 -3.99 -3.72
C ASP A 53 7.30 -5.01 -2.86
N GLU A 54 7.26 -6.26 -3.32
CA GLU A 54 6.53 -7.33 -2.65
C GLU A 54 6.98 -7.51 -1.19
N ARG A 55 8.30 -7.51 -0.97
CA ARG A 55 8.90 -7.71 0.36
C ARG A 55 8.42 -6.62 1.32
N THR A 56 8.47 -5.37 0.90
CA THR A 56 8.13 -4.21 1.72
C THR A 56 6.64 -4.18 1.99
N ILE A 57 5.80 -4.52 0.99
CA ILE A 57 4.35 -4.68 1.19
C ILE A 57 4.11 -5.74 2.27
N LEU A 58 4.57 -6.97 2.08
CA LEU A 58 4.30 -8.09 2.99
C LEU A 58 4.80 -7.83 4.42
N ALA A 59 5.97 -7.19 4.55
CA ALA A 59 6.54 -6.82 5.85
C ALA A 59 5.76 -5.73 6.57
N THR A 60 5.05 -4.86 5.83
CA THR A 60 4.37 -3.69 6.39
C THR A 60 2.85 -3.75 6.32
N LEU A 61 2.24 -4.82 5.80
CA LEU A 61 0.77 -4.95 5.70
C LEU A 61 0.05 -4.69 7.04
N GLY A 62 0.66 -5.03 8.18
CA GLY A 62 0.09 -4.77 9.52
C GLY A 62 -0.06 -3.28 9.87
N THR A 63 0.62 -2.38 9.17
CA THR A 63 0.46 -0.93 9.38
C THR A 63 -0.84 -0.42 8.75
N VAL A 64 -1.33 -1.08 7.70
CA VAL A 64 -2.54 -0.67 6.96
C VAL A 64 -3.76 -1.56 7.25
N LEU A 65 -3.55 -2.86 7.49
CA LEU A 65 -4.61 -3.81 7.86
C LEU A 65 -4.52 -4.15 9.34
N LYS A 66 -5.65 -4.00 10.05
CA LYS A 66 -5.71 -4.17 11.51
C LYS A 66 -6.28 -5.52 11.95
N TYR A 67 -6.87 -6.27 11.02
CA TYR A 67 -7.51 -7.55 11.28
C TYR A 67 -6.68 -8.66 10.67
N ARG A 68 -6.49 -9.76 11.42
CA ARG A 68 -5.65 -10.88 11.01
C ARG A 68 -6.22 -11.57 9.78
N GLU A 69 -7.52 -11.70 9.72
CA GLU A 69 -8.28 -12.28 8.63
C GLU A 69 -8.09 -11.48 7.34
N ASP A 70 -8.08 -10.15 7.44
CA ASP A 70 -7.79 -9.26 6.31
C ASP A 70 -6.32 -9.35 5.88
N LEU A 71 -5.39 -9.44 6.84
CA LEU A 71 -3.98 -9.68 6.55
C LEU A 71 -3.75 -10.99 5.80
N ASP A 72 -4.37 -12.07 6.25
CA ASP A 72 -4.23 -13.39 5.66
C ASP A 72 -4.88 -13.42 4.26
N LYS A 73 -6.08 -12.82 4.11
CA LYS A 73 -6.74 -12.66 2.81
C LYS A 73 -5.89 -11.88 1.81
N VAL A 74 -5.33 -10.76 2.24
CA VAL A 74 -4.45 -9.95 1.39
C VAL A 74 -3.17 -10.71 1.08
N ARG A 75 -2.50 -11.37 2.04
CA ARG A 75 -1.29 -12.19 1.77
C ARG A 75 -1.51 -13.26 0.71
N LEU A 76 -2.67 -13.91 0.72
CA LEU A 76 -3.05 -14.89 -0.30
C LEU A 76 -3.21 -14.27 -1.70
N HIS A 77 -3.45 -12.96 -1.80
CA HIS A 77 -3.69 -12.22 -3.05
C HIS A 77 -2.55 -11.23 -3.42
N ALA A 78 -1.65 -10.93 -2.48
CA ALA A 78 -0.77 -9.76 -2.53
C ALA A 78 0.47 -9.94 -3.41
N GLY A 79 0.96 -11.17 -3.56
CA GLY A 79 2.18 -11.41 -4.34
C GLY A 79 2.02 -11.03 -5.81
N GLU A 80 0.91 -11.41 -6.44
CA GLU A 80 0.73 -11.22 -7.89
C GLU A 80 -0.04 -9.95 -8.28
N VAL A 81 -1.15 -9.63 -7.61
CA VAL A 81 -2.08 -8.59 -8.12
C VAL A 81 -1.70 -7.19 -7.64
N LEU A 82 -1.35 -7.06 -6.36
CA LEU A 82 -1.03 -5.76 -5.75
C LEU A 82 0.29 -5.19 -6.29
N LEU A 83 1.32 -6.05 -6.42
CA LEU A 83 2.60 -5.65 -6.99
C LEU A 83 2.44 -5.28 -8.47
N LYS A 84 1.80 -6.14 -9.27
CA LYS A 84 1.67 -5.95 -10.71
C LYS A 84 0.97 -4.64 -11.06
N LYS A 85 -0.15 -4.32 -10.40
CA LYS A 85 -0.86 -3.05 -10.66
C LYS A 85 -0.17 -1.82 -10.09
N ALA A 86 0.52 -1.93 -8.95
CA ALA A 86 1.32 -0.83 -8.40
C ALA A 86 2.49 -0.48 -9.32
N LEU A 87 3.12 -1.48 -9.95
CA LEU A 87 4.15 -1.30 -10.97
C LEU A 87 3.57 -0.73 -12.28
N GLU A 88 2.47 -1.30 -12.79
CA GLU A 88 1.83 -0.86 -14.04
C GLU A 88 1.37 0.62 -13.98
N ARG A 89 0.79 1.06 -12.86
CA ARG A 89 0.35 2.47 -12.71
C ARG A 89 1.48 3.46 -12.42
N ALA A 90 2.61 3.00 -11.88
CA ALA A 90 3.81 3.81 -11.75
C ALA A 90 4.50 4.01 -13.12
N ALA A 91 4.45 3.01 -13.99
CA ALA A 91 4.98 3.07 -15.35
C ALA A 91 4.07 3.84 -16.34
N GLY A 92 2.75 3.77 -16.18
CA GLY A 92 1.76 4.38 -17.09
C GLY A 92 1.52 5.88 -16.95
N ARG A 93 2.37 6.62 -16.22
CA ARG A 93 2.29 8.08 -16.06
C ARG A 93 3.63 8.80 -16.31
N ALA A 94 4.49 8.23 -17.15
CA ALA A 94 5.64 8.93 -17.72
C ALA A 94 5.20 9.78 -18.93
#